data_AF-A0A139MCC9-F1
#
_entry.id   AF-A0A139MCC9-F1
#
_cell.length_a   1.000
_cell.length_b   1.000
_cell.length_c   1.000
_cell.angle_alpha   90.00
_cell.angle_beta   90.00
_cell.angle_gamma   90.00
#
_symmetry.space_group_name_H-M   'P 1'
#
loop_
_entity.id
_entity.type
_entity.pdbx_description
1 polymer ?
#
loop_
_entity_poly.entity_id
_entity_poly.type
_entity_poly.pdbx_seq_one_letter_code
_entity_poly.pdbx_strand_id
1 'polypeptide(L)'
;MQLNAFRYLGINNFLDFERLTITEYNFLMKVEALKKLDREEESHLQAWLNWQVQATKTQGKKEVPVFPSFGKFFDKQKAEDKILGKKREEVKNDDNLIRLLKKANE
;
A
#
# COMPACT_ATOMS: atom_id res chain seq x y z
N MET A 1 21.43 3.98 -10.78
CA MET A 1 21.26 5.26 -10.05
C MET A 1 20.97 6.38 -11.03
N GLN A 2 21.90 6.68 -11.94
CA GLN A 2 21.80 7.75 -12.94
C GLN A 2 20.50 7.71 -13.77
N LEU A 3 20.21 6.62 -14.49
CA LEU A 3 18.99 6.51 -15.30
C LEU A 3 17.69 6.83 -14.53
N ASN A 4 17.57 6.33 -13.30
CA ASN A 4 16.39 6.59 -12.47
C ASN A 4 16.32 8.06 -12.04
N ALA A 5 17.46 8.68 -11.77
CA ALA A 5 17.52 10.09 -11.40
C ALA A 5 16.99 10.99 -12.53
N PHE A 6 17.39 10.72 -13.77
CA PHE A 6 16.87 11.43 -14.94
C PHE A 6 15.39 11.11 -15.22
N ARG A 7 14.99 9.85 -15.09
CA ARG A 7 13.62 9.43 -15.38
C ARG A 7 12.59 9.96 -14.38
N TYR A 8 12.95 10.01 -13.10
CA TYR A 8 11.98 10.15 -12.02
C TYR A 8 12.19 11.39 -11.15
N LEU A 9 13.43 11.88 -11.03
CA LEU A 9 13.75 12.96 -10.09
C LEU A 9 13.82 14.32 -10.76
N GLY A 10 13.49 14.41 -12.06
CA GLY A 10 13.50 15.66 -12.82
C GLY A 10 14.91 16.22 -13.08
N ILE A 11 15.95 15.38 -12.93
CA ILE A 11 17.33 15.78 -13.21
C ILE A 11 17.55 15.78 -14.71
N ASN A 12 18.03 16.89 -15.24
CA ASN A 12 18.16 17.09 -16.70
C ASN A 12 19.61 17.15 -17.18
N ASN A 13 20.59 17.14 -16.29
CA ASN A 13 22.01 17.17 -16.65
C ASN A 13 22.87 16.36 -15.67
N PHE A 14 24.06 15.98 -16.14
CA PHE A 14 24.97 15.12 -15.38
C PHE A 14 25.61 15.83 -14.19
N LEU A 15 25.84 17.14 -14.27
CA LEU A 15 26.44 17.91 -13.17
C LEU A 15 25.55 17.92 -11.93
N ASP A 16 24.24 18.11 -12.12
CA ASP A 16 23.26 18.05 -11.03
C ASP A 16 23.16 16.64 -10.44
N PHE A 17 23.28 15.60 -11.27
CA PHE A 17 23.34 14.22 -10.78
C PHE A 17 24.60 13.95 -9.96
N GLU A 18 25.77 14.42 -10.41
CA GLU A 18 27.05 14.21 -9.73
C GLU A 18 27.13 14.94 -8.39
N ARG A 19 26.37 16.03 -8.23
CA ARG A 19 26.26 16.77 -6.96
C ARG A 19 25.40 16.06 -5.92
N LEU A 20 24.58 15.08 -6.30
CA LEU A 20 23.76 14.33 -5.35
C LEU A 20 24.60 13.36 -4.53
N THR A 21 24.44 13.46 -3.22
CA THR A 21 24.90 12.42 -2.31
C THR A 21 24.02 11.17 -2.45
N ILE A 22 24.59 10.00 -2.10
CA ILE A 22 23.84 8.74 -2.06
C ILE A 22 22.62 8.85 -1.13
N THR A 23 22.75 9.58 -0.03
CA THR A 23 21.66 9.81 0.94
C THR A 23 20.52 10.61 0.32
N GLU A 24 20.82 11.72 -0.36
CA GLU A 24 19.82 12.54 -1.05
C GLU A 24 19.14 11.76 -2.17
N TYR A 25 19.92 11.03 -2.98
CA TYR A 25 19.36 10.16 -4.02
C TYR A 25 18.37 9.15 -3.42
N ASN A 26 18.75 8.46 -2.34
CA ASN A 26 17.88 7.47 -1.71
C ASN A 26 16.62 8.11 -1.12
N PHE A 27 16.73 9.30 -0.53
CA PHE A 27 15.59 10.06 -0.04
C PHE A 27 14.63 10.44 -1.17
N LEU A 28 15.16 11.02 -2.26
CA LEU A 28 14.37 11.42 -3.42
C LEU A 28 13.69 10.23 -4.11
N MET A 29 14.36 9.07 -4.18
CA MET A 29 13.74 7.85 -4.70
C MET A 29 12.59 7.35 -3.83
N LYS A 30 12.69 7.47 -2.49
CA LYS A 30 11.56 7.16 -1.59
C LYS A 30 10.41 8.14 -1.80
N VAL A 31 10.69 9.43 -1.96
CA VAL A 31 9.68 10.45 -2.26
C VAL A 31 8.95 10.13 -3.56
N GLU A 32 9.67 9.75 -4.62
CA GLU A 32 9.01 9.36 -5.88
C GLU A 32 8.17 8.09 -5.71
N ALA A 33 8.66 7.10 -4.96
CA ALA A 33 7.89 5.89 -4.70
C ALA A 33 6.56 6.19 -3.98
N LEU A 34 6.56 7.13 -3.03
CA LEU A 34 5.34 7.60 -2.36
C LEU A 34 4.40 8.34 -3.32
N LYS A 35 4.92 9.25 -4.16
CA LYS A 35 4.11 9.91 -5.20
C LYS A 35 3.51 8.92 -6.20
N LYS A 36 4.23 7.84 -6.52
CA LYS A 36 3.69 6.77 -7.37
C LYS A 36 2.57 6.03 -6.64
N LEU A 37 2.74 5.74 -5.36
CA LEU A 37 1.71 5.10 -4.55
C LEU A 37 0.43 5.95 -4.48
N ASP A 38 0.54 7.28 -4.35
CA ASP A 38 -0.62 8.18 -4.39
C ASP A 38 -1.39 8.06 -5.71
N ARG A 39 -0.68 8.00 -6.85
CA ARG A 39 -1.29 7.77 -8.18
C ARG A 39 -1.90 6.35 -8.31
N GLU A 40 -1.25 5.35 -7.72
CA GLU A 40 -1.77 3.98 -7.69
C GLU A 40 -3.05 3.90 -6.86
N GLU A 41 -3.15 4.63 -5.75
CA GLU A 41 -4.38 4.71 -4.94
C GLU A 41 -5.57 5.21 -5.76
N GLU A 42 -5.40 6.27 -6.55
CA GLU A 42 -6.45 6.78 -7.44
C GLU A 42 -6.92 5.72 -8.44
N SER A 43 -5.96 4.98 -9.03
CA SER A 43 -6.25 3.89 -9.96
C SER A 43 -6.99 2.73 -9.28
N HIS A 44 -6.57 2.38 -8.06
CA HIS A 44 -7.24 1.36 -7.26
C HIS A 44 -8.65 1.80 -6.86
N LEU A 45 -8.85 3.08 -6.54
CA LEU A 45 -10.17 3.63 -6.21
C LEU A 45 -11.12 3.49 -7.40
N GLN A 46 -10.67 3.86 -8.60
CA GLN A 46 -11.45 3.68 -9.82
C GLN A 46 -11.79 2.20 -10.06
N ALA A 47 -10.81 1.30 -9.93
CA ALA A 47 -11.03 -0.13 -10.06
C ALA A 47 -12.04 -0.66 -9.03
N TRP A 48 -11.95 -0.21 -7.77
CA TRP A 48 -12.88 -0.59 -6.71
C TRP A 48 -14.31 -0.10 -6.98
N LEU A 49 -14.47 1.15 -7.45
CA LEU A 49 -15.76 1.70 -7.82
C LEU A 49 -16.40 0.93 -8.99
N ASN A 50 -15.61 0.60 -10.02
CA ASN A 50 -16.08 -0.22 -11.14
C ASN A 50 -16.46 -1.64 -10.70
N TRP A 51 -15.69 -2.22 -9.79
CA TRP A 51 -15.89 -3.56 -9.26
C TRP A 51 -17.09 -3.66 -8.31
N GLN A 52 -17.35 -2.64 -7.49
CA GLN A 52 -18.50 -2.58 -6.57
C GLN A 52 -19.84 -2.71 -7.31
N VAL A 53 -19.89 -2.28 -8.58
CA VAL A 53 -21.08 -2.40 -9.44
C VAL A 53 -21.36 -3.85 -9.83
N GLN A 54 -20.38 -4.75 -9.79
CA GLN A 54 -20.46 -6.07 -10.45
C GLN A 54 -20.36 -7.27 -9.50
N ALA A 55 -19.79 -7.11 -8.31
CA ALA A 55 -19.33 -8.25 -7.54
C ALA A 55 -19.91 -8.33 -6.12
N THR A 56 -21.04 -9.02 -6.03
CA THR A 56 -21.60 -9.52 -4.77
C THR A 56 -21.18 -10.99 -4.55
N LYS A 57 -21.06 -11.39 -3.29
CA LYS A 57 -20.94 -12.78 -2.85
C LYS A 57 -22.12 -13.13 -1.97
N THR A 58 -22.57 -14.38 -2.04
CA THR A 58 -23.63 -14.87 -1.16
C THR A 58 -23.05 -15.19 0.22
N GLN A 59 -23.53 -14.50 1.25
CA GLN A 59 -23.25 -14.79 2.65
C GLN A 59 -24.56 -15.19 3.35
N GLY A 60 -24.77 -16.50 3.49
CA GLY A 60 -26.03 -17.04 3.98
C GLY A 60 -27.18 -16.78 3.01
N LYS A 61 -28.19 -15.98 3.43
CA LYS A 61 -29.34 -15.59 2.61
C LYS A 61 -29.21 -14.21 1.96
N LYS A 62 -28.08 -13.52 2.13
CA LYS A 62 -27.86 -12.15 1.65
C LYS A 62 -26.72 -12.10 0.65
N GLU A 63 -26.86 -11.24 -0.35
CA GLU A 63 -25.75 -10.83 -1.20
C GLU A 63 -25.01 -9.67 -0.54
N VAL A 64 -23.70 -9.79 -0.38
CA VAL A 64 -22.82 -8.77 0.19
C VAL A 64 -21.66 -8.48 -0.76
N PRO A 65 -21.11 -7.26 -0.82
CA PRO A 65 -19.89 -7.01 -1.58
C PRO A 65 -18.73 -7.89 -1.10
N VAL A 66 -17.95 -8.48 -2.02
CA VAL A 66 -16.71 -9.22 -1.68
C VAL A 66 -15.72 -8.36 -0.90
N PHE A 67 -15.54 -7.09 -1.29
CA PHE A 67 -14.75 -6.07 -0.60
C PHE A 67 -15.69 -4.98 -0.05
N PRO A 68 -16.05 -5.03 1.25
CA PRO A 68 -17.02 -4.10 1.84
C PRO A 68 -16.52 -2.65 1.94
N SER A 69 -15.21 -2.44 1.88
CA SER A 69 -14.60 -1.12 1.93
C SER A 69 -13.35 -1.06 1.05
N PHE A 70 -13.00 0.14 0.60
CA PHE A 70 -11.81 0.37 -0.20
C PHE A 70 -10.54 -0.11 0.52
N GLY A 71 -10.41 0.11 1.83
CA GLY A 71 -9.25 -0.35 2.61
C GLY A 71 -9.07 -1.88 2.65
N LYS A 72 -10.14 -2.67 2.41
CA LYS A 72 -10.04 -4.14 2.23
C LYS A 72 -9.63 -4.54 0.82
N PHE A 73 -9.89 -3.68 -0.16
CA PHE A 73 -9.45 -3.85 -1.55
C PHE A 73 -7.99 -3.41 -1.72
N PHE A 74 -7.61 -2.29 -1.13
CA PHE A 74 -6.28 -1.71 -1.20
C PHE A 74 -5.87 -1.10 0.15
N ASP A 75 -4.82 -1.65 0.78
CA ASP A 75 -4.25 -1.15 2.02
C ASP A 75 -3.06 -0.24 1.70
N LYS A 76 -3.35 1.06 1.50
CA LYS A 76 -2.33 2.08 1.21
C LYS A 76 -1.25 2.12 2.29
N GLN A 77 -1.66 2.07 3.55
CA GLN A 77 -0.73 2.21 4.67
C GLN A 77 0.27 1.04 4.70
N LYS A 78 -0.16 -0.18 4.36
CA LYS A 78 0.74 -1.34 4.21
C LYS A 78 1.74 -1.14 3.08
N ALA A 79 1.30 -0.53 1.97
CA ALA A 79 2.18 -0.21 0.85
C ALA A 79 3.19 0.90 1.21
N GLU A 80 2.77 1.96 1.91
CA GLU A 80 3.65 3.01 2.43
C GLU A 80 4.72 2.45 3.36
N ASP A 81 4.32 1.61 4.31
CA ASP A 81 5.26 1.03 5.27
C ASP A 81 6.31 0.15 4.59
N LYS A 82 5.93 -0.56 3.51
CA LYS A 82 6.88 -1.31 2.66
C LYS A 82 7.90 -0.38 1.97
N ILE A 83 7.47 0.78 1.47
CA ILE A 83 8.35 1.78 0.84
C ILE A 83 9.31 2.39 1.87
N LEU A 84 8.80 2.67 3.07
CA LEU A 84 9.58 3.25 4.16
C LEU A 84 10.48 2.22 4.86
N GLY A 85 10.33 0.93 4.56
CA GLY A 85 11.06 -0.16 5.19
C GLY A 85 10.66 -0.40 6.65
N LYS A 86 9.46 0.05 7.04
CA LYS A 86 8.91 -0.18 8.37
C LYS A 86 8.44 -1.64 8.45
N LYS A 87 8.96 -2.40 9.42
CA LYS A 87 8.39 -3.70 9.76
C LYS A 87 7.07 -3.44 10.48
N ARG A 88 5.95 -3.77 9.85
CA ARG A 88 4.73 -4.01 10.60
C ARG A 88 4.92 -5.32 11.35
N GLU A 89 4.74 -5.28 12.66
CA GLU A 89 4.46 -6.51 13.38
C GLU A 89 3.14 -7.05 12.82
N GLU A 90 3.21 -8.16 12.10
CA GLU A 90 2.01 -8.91 11.77
C GLU A 90 1.42 -9.36 13.11
N VAL A 91 0.30 -8.75 13.51
CA VAL A 91 -0.51 -9.29 14.59
C VAL A 91 -0.95 -10.67 14.10
N LYS A 92 -0.22 -11.71 14.52
CA LYS A 92 -0.66 -13.07 14.36
C LYS A 92 -1.93 -13.17 15.21
N ASN A 93 -3.08 -13.19 14.54
CA ASN A 93 -4.30 -13.66 15.17
C ASN A 93 -4.05 -15.13 15.50
N ASP A 94 -3.57 -15.37 16.71
CA ASP A 94 -3.43 -16.72 17.21
C ASP A 94 -4.85 -17.19 17.54
N ASP A 95 -5.42 -17.94 16.61
CA ASP A 95 -6.79 -18.49 16.73
C ASP A 95 -6.99 -19.23 18.05
N ASN A 96 -5.89 -19.77 18.61
CA ASN A 96 -5.90 -20.41 19.91
C ASN A 96 -6.06 -19.38 21.05
N LEU A 97 -5.36 -18.25 21.00
CA LEU A 97 -5.49 -17.16 21.97
C LEU A 97 -6.90 -16.56 21.95
N ILE A 98 -7.48 -16.35 20.75
CA ILE A 98 -8.85 -15.85 20.59
C ILE A 98 -9.88 -16.83 21.18
N ARG A 99 -9.66 -18.15 20.99
CA ARG A 99 -10.50 -19.19 21.60
C ARG A 99 -10.42 -19.21 23.13
N LEU A 100 -9.22 -19.04 23.69
CA LEU A 100 -9.01 -18.98 25.14
C LEU A 100 -9.68 -17.76 25.77
N LEU A 101 -9.57 -16.58 25.14
CA LEU A 101 -10.23 -15.36 25.60
C LEU A 101 -11.76 -15.47 25.58
N LYS A 102 -12.34 -16.14 24.57
CA LYS A 102 -13.78 -16.38 24.52
C LYS A 102 -14.26 -17.30 25.64
N LYS A 103 -13.53 -18.39 25.92
CA LYS A 103 -13.85 -19.32 27.01
C LYS A 103 -13.68 -18.71 28.40
N ALA A 104 -12.78 -17.74 28.56
CA ALA A 104 -12.57 -17.08 29.85
C ALA A 104 -13.68 -16.06 30.20
N ASN A 105 -14.49 -15.66 29.22
CA ASN A 105 -15.63 -14.75 29.37
C ASN A 105 -16.99 -15.48 29.42
N GLU A 106 -16.99 -16.81 29.32
CA GLU A 106 -18.14 -17.69 29.58
C GLU A 106 -18.13 -18.13 31.05
#